data_AF-A0A6N7GQA5-F1
#
_entry.id   AF-A0A6N7GQA5-F1
#
_cell.length_a   1.000
_cell.length_b   1.000
_cell.length_c   1.000
_cell.angle_alpha   90.00
_cell.angle_beta   90.00
_cell.angle_gamma   90.00
#
_symmetry.space_group_name_H-M   'P 1'
#
loop_
_entity.id
_entity.type
_entity.pdbx_description
1 polymer ?
#
loop_
_entity_poly.entity_id
_entity_poly.type
_entity_poly.pdbx_seq_one_letter_code
_entity_poly.pdbx_strand_id
1 'polypeptide(L)'
;MSSSEEQCPAARANDEYGWIDRYAADLHRTAKELVEKGEAARVSDEALAQIITAAVRLYYAKSELEERPVPAIVQEGAETLTATEMLVAVSEMLRDVGLGPMELGLWFRRRPGENDPDKSIQSAIAARSEP
;
A
#
# COMPACT_ATOMS: atom_id res chain seq x y z
N MET A 1 9.99 -1.55 36.04
CA MET A 1 11.12 -1.31 35.13
C MET A 1 11.15 -2.49 34.18
N SER A 2 10.62 -2.28 32.97
CA SER A 2 10.46 -3.32 31.95
C SER A 2 11.67 -3.24 31.04
N SER A 3 12.46 -4.31 31.00
CA SER A 3 13.69 -4.38 30.22
C SER A 3 13.39 -4.12 28.75
N SER A 4 13.98 -3.04 28.24
CA SER A 4 14.20 -2.84 26.83
C SER A 4 15.08 -3.97 26.32
N GLU A 5 14.51 -4.92 25.60
CA GLU A 5 15.29 -5.81 24.76
C GLU A 5 15.79 -4.99 23.59
N GLU A 6 16.95 -4.38 23.79
CA GLU A 6 17.83 -3.93 22.71
C GLU A 6 18.16 -5.16 21.85
N GLN A 7 17.40 -5.35 20.76
CA GLN A 7 17.68 -6.40 19.80
C GLN A 7 19.11 -6.24 19.27
N CYS A 8 19.96 -7.21 19.60
CA CYS A 8 21.35 -7.28 19.17
C CYS A 8 21.47 -7.28 17.63
N PRO A 9 22.36 -6.46 17.05
CA PRO A 9 22.52 -6.31 15.60
C PRO A 9 23.04 -7.57 14.87
N ALA A 10 23.45 -8.62 15.60
CA ALA A 10 23.97 -9.86 15.02
C ALA A 10 22.88 -10.79 14.42
N ALA A 11 21.61 -10.64 14.78
CA ALA A 11 20.53 -11.51 14.29
C ALA A 11 20.12 -11.24 12.82
N ARG A 12 20.51 -10.11 12.23
CA ARG A 12 20.20 -9.75 10.83
C ARG A 12 21.23 -10.24 9.81
N ALA A 13 22.35 -10.82 10.25
CA ALA A 13 23.43 -11.18 9.35
C ALA A 13 23.12 -12.41 8.45
N ASN A 14 22.07 -13.18 8.77
CA ASN A 14 21.70 -14.39 8.05
C ASN A 14 20.17 -14.53 7.92
N ASP A 15 19.49 -13.44 7.60
CA ASP A 15 18.07 -13.51 7.19
C ASP A 15 17.99 -14.15 5.80
N GLU A 16 17.35 -15.32 5.71
CA GLU A 16 17.11 -16.05 4.46
C GLU A 16 16.43 -15.16 3.39
N TYR A 17 15.64 -14.18 3.83
CA TYR A 17 14.91 -13.26 2.96
C TYR A 17 15.52 -11.86 2.90
N GLY A 18 16.64 -11.60 3.60
CA GLY A 18 17.30 -10.28 3.62
C GLY A 18 17.85 -9.83 2.27
N TRP A 19 17.92 -10.73 1.27
CA TRP A 19 18.21 -10.35 -0.11
C TRP A 19 17.08 -9.54 -0.76
N ILE A 20 15.83 -9.69 -0.30
CA ILE A 20 14.66 -8.97 -0.83
C ILE A 20 14.82 -7.47 -0.60
N ASP A 21 15.32 -7.05 0.57
CA ASP A 21 15.56 -5.64 0.88
C ASP A 21 16.58 -5.00 -0.08
N ARG A 22 17.66 -5.73 -0.38
CA ARG A 22 18.69 -5.27 -1.34
C ARG A 22 18.11 -5.23 -2.76
N TYR A 23 17.40 -6.28 -3.16
CA TYR A 23 16.74 -6.34 -4.46
C TYR A 23 15.72 -5.19 -4.63
N ALA A 24 14.92 -4.89 -3.60
CA ALA A 24 13.94 -3.81 -3.63
C ALA A 24 14.60 -2.44 -3.82
N ALA A 25 15.70 -2.16 -3.11
CA ALA A 25 16.45 -0.93 -3.26
C ALA A 25 17.06 -0.78 -4.67
N ASP A 26 17.67 -1.85 -5.19
CA ASP A 26 18.25 -1.84 -6.53
C ASP A 26 17.18 -1.74 -7.63
N LEU A 27 16.06 -2.44 -7.47
CA LEU A 27 14.92 -2.38 -8.37
C LEU A 27 14.33 -0.96 -8.40
N HIS A 28 14.10 -0.34 -7.25
CA HIS A 28 13.52 1.01 -7.17
C HIS A 28 14.40 2.03 -7.88
N ARG A 29 15.71 2.03 -7.57
CA ARG A 29 16.70 2.90 -8.20
C ARG A 29 16.75 2.69 -9.73
N THR A 30 16.84 1.44 -10.17
CA THR A 30 16.98 1.13 -11.60
C THR A 30 15.70 1.44 -12.37
N ALA A 31 14.52 1.18 -11.77
CA ALA A 31 13.23 1.50 -12.39
C ALA A 31 13.07 3.01 -12.60
N LYS A 32 13.47 3.82 -11.62
CA LYS A 32 13.50 5.28 -11.74
C LYS A 32 14.35 5.73 -12.93
N GLU A 33 15.60 5.25 -13.00
CA GLU A 33 16.50 5.57 -14.11
C GLU A 33 15.95 5.14 -15.48
N LEU A 34 15.31 3.98 -15.57
CA LEU A 34 14.71 3.48 -16.82
C LEU A 34 13.55 4.36 -17.28
N VAL A 35 12.69 4.80 -16.36
CA VAL A 35 11.57 5.70 -16.67
C VAL A 35 12.06 7.06 -17.11
N GLU A 36 13.04 7.65 -16.40
CA GLU A 36 13.66 8.93 -16.77
C GLU A 36 14.30 8.89 -18.16
N LYS A 37 14.91 7.76 -18.53
CA LYS A 37 15.53 7.55 -19.85
C LYS A 37 14.53 7.15 -20.95
N GLY A 38 13.25 6.91 -20.61
CA GLY A 38 12.25 6.41 -21.55
C GLY A 38 12.51 4.96 -22.03
N GLU A 39 13.27 4.19 -21.26
CA GLU A 39 13.74 2.84 -21.59
C GLU A 39 12.94 1.72 -20.88
N ALA A 40 11.75 2.03 -20.35
CA ALA A 40 10.92 1.07 -19.62
C ALA A 40 10.63 -0.22 -20.42
N ALA A 41 10.55 -0.13 -21.75
CA ALA A 41 10.34 -1.28 -22.65
C ALA A 41 11.48 -2.32 -22.65
N ARG A 42 12.61 -2.04 -21.98
CA ARG A 42 13.71 -3.00 -21.79
C ARG A 42 13.39 -4.07 -20.74
N VAL A 43 12.43 -3.81 -19.87
CA VAL A 43 11.92 -4.79 -18.90
C VAL A 43 10.82 -5.59 -19.57
N SER A 44 10.94 -6.92 -19.57
CA SER A 44 9.91 -7.80 -20.13
C SER A 44 8.62 -7.74 -19.31
N ASP A 45 7.48 -7.81 -19.99
CA ASP A 45 6.15 -7.85 -19.35
C ASP A 45 6.03 -8.97 -18.31
N GLU A 46 6.59 -10.15 -18.58
CA GLU A 46 6.61 -11.29 -17.66
C GLU A 46 7.33 -10.96 -16.34
N ALA A 47 8.50 -10.32 -16.42
CA ALA A 47 9.25 -9.92 -15.23
C ALA A 47 8.47 -8.87 -14.42
N LEU A 48 7.83 -7.91 -15.10
CA LEU A 48 7.00 -6.91 -14.43
C LEU A 48 5.79 -7.55 -13.74
N ALA A 49 5.12 -8.49 -14.40
CA ALA A 49 3.99 -9.23 -13.83
C ALA A 49 4.40 -10.04 -12.59
N GLN A 50 5.54 -10.72 -12.62
CA GLN A 50 6.08 -11.45 -11.47
C GLN A 50 6.39 -10.52 -10.29
N ILE A 51 7.02 -9.37 -10.55
CA ILE A 51 7.33 -8.36 -9.53
C ILE A 51 6.05 -7.84 -8.87
N ILE A 52 5.07 -7.41 -9.67
CA ILE A 52 3.79 -6.88 -9.17
C ILE A 52 3.06 -7.95 -8.35
N THR A 53 2.99 -9.18 -8.85
CA THR A 53 2.33 -10.29 -8.16
C THR A 53 2.97 -10.57 -6.80
N ALA A 54 4.30 -10.63 -6.74
CA ALA A 54 5.03 -10.85 -5.50
C ALA A 54 4.83 -9.69 -4.51
N ALA A 55 4.93 -8.45 -4.99
CA ALA A 55 4.76 -7.25 -4.19
C ALA A 55 3.37 -7.16 -3.56
N VAL A 56 2.31 -7.39 -4.36
CA VAL A 56 0.92 -7.38 -3.87
C VAL A 56 0.68 -8.47 -2.83
N ARG A 57 1.16 -9.69 -3.08
CA ARG A 57 1.03 -10.80 -2.11
C ARG A 57 1.73 -10.50 -0.79
N LEU A 58 2.95 -9.98 -0.85
CA LEU A 58 3.73 -9.62 0.33
C LEU A 58 3.07 -8.46 1.11
N TYR A 59 2.59 -7.44 0.38
CA TYR A 59 1.91 -6.30 0.98
C TYR A 59 0.59 -6.71 1.66
N TYR A 60 -0.22 -7.55 1.01
CA TYR A 60 -1.43 -8.10 1.61
C TYR A 60 -1.12 -8.89 2.88
N ALA A 61 -0.16 -9.82 2.82
CA ALA A 61 0.23 -10.60 3.99
C ALA A 61 0.73 -9.73 5.16
N LYS A 62 1.52 -8.69 4.87
CA LYS A 62 1.98 -7.74 5.91
C LYS A 62 0.83 -6.91 6.48
N SER A 63 -0.10 -6.47 5.64
CA SER A 63 -1.23 -5.63 6.06
C SER A 63 -2.21 -6.37 6.95
N GLU A 64 -2.37 -7.68 6.77
CA GLU A 64 -3.20 -8.52 7.65
C GLU A 64 -2.53 -8.81 9.01
N LEU A 65 -1.19 -8.79 9.05
CA LEU A 65 -0.42 -9.09 10.27
C LEU A 65 -0.16 -7.85 11.14
N GLU A 66 -0.06 -6.67 10.53
CA GLU A 66 0.23 -5.43 11.24
C GLU A 66 -1.06 -4.65 11.56
N GLU A 67 -1.27 -4.30 12.83
CA GLU A 67 -2.38 -3.42 13.24
C GLU A 67 -2.19 -1.95 12.78
N ARG A 68 -1.00 -1.64 12.24
CA ARG A 68 -0.65 -0.31 11.73
C ARG A 68 -0.65 -0.30 10.19
N PRO A 69 -0.94 0.86 9.56
CA PRO A 69 -0.85 0.98 8.11
C PRO A 69 0.59 0.75 7.63
N VAL A 70 0.76 -0.23 6.75
CA VAL A 70 2.02 -0.49 6.04
C VAL A 70 2.13 0.47 4.86
N PRO A 71 3.23 1.21 4.69
CA PRO A 71 3.38 2.10 3.54
C PRO A 71 3.54 1.27 2.26
N ALA A 72 2.65 1.49 1.30
CA ALA A 72 2.68 0.82 -0.01
C ALA A 72 3.57 1.55 -1.05
N ILE A 73 3.81 2.85 -0.85
CA ILE A 73 4.45 3.73 -1.83
C ILE A 73 5.64 4.42 -1.17
N VAL A 74 6.81 4.31 -1.79
CA VAL A 74 8.01 5.06 -1.39
C VAL A 74 7.79 6.54 -1.73
N GLN A 75 8.00 7.41 -0.75
CA GLN A 75 7.88 8.86 -0.90
C GLN A 75 9.28 9.46 -1.05
N GLU A 76 9.67 9.85 -2.26
CA GLU A 76 10.94 10.53 -2.55
C GLU A 76 10.69 12.00 -2.90
N GLY A 77 10.40 12.84 -1.90
CA GLY A 77 10.22 14.28 -2.11
C GLY A 77 9.19 14.59 -3.21
N ALA A 78 9.59 15.39 -4.21
CA ALA A 78 8.72 15.77 -5.33
C ALA A 78 8.65 14.73 -6.46
N GLU A 79 9.51 13.71 -6.46
CA GLU A 79 9.58 12.62 -7.46
C GLU A 79 8.85 11.37 -6.95
N THR A 80 7.73 11.61 -6.27
CA THR A 80 6.83 10.54 -5.83
C THR A 80 5.89 10.16 -6.97
N LEU A 81 5.50 8.89 -6.99
CA LEU A 81 4.45 8.36 -7.86
C LEU A 81 3.22 9.28 -7.88
N THR A 82 2.86 9.76 -9.07
CA THR A 82 1.76 10.71 -9.25
C THR A 82 0.40 10.04 -9.07
N ALA A 83 -0.61 10.83 -8.73
CA ALA A 83 -1.99 10.33 -8.59
C ALA A 83 -2.50 9.67 -9.88
N THR A 84 -2.09 10.19 -11.04
CA THR A 84 -2.47 9.63 -12.35
C THR A 84 -1.79 8.28 -12.60
N GLU A 85 -0.49 8.15 -12.34
CA GLU A 85 0.23 6.88 -12.47
C GLU A 85 -0.39 5.80 -11.59
N MET A 86 -0.71 6.13 -10.33
CA MET A 86 -1.40 5.23 -9.42
C MET A 86 -2.74 4.78 -9.98
N LEU A 87 -3.58 5.73 -10.40
CA LEU A 87 -4.92 5.42 -10.89
C LEU A 87 -4.89 4.53 -12.13
N VAL A 88 -3.99 4.82 -13.08
CA VAL A 88 -3.82 4.02 -14.30
C VAL A 88 -3.34 2.62 -13.93
N ALA A 89 -2.28 2.49 -13.12
CA ALA A 89 -1.72 1.20 -12.73
C ALA A 89 -2.77 0.32 -12.03
N VAL A 90 -3.46 0.85 -11.02
CA VAL A 90 -4.52 0.11 -10.30
C VAL A 90 -5.67 -0.27 -11.23
N SER A 91 -6.06 0.61 -12.15
CA SER A 91 -7.13 0.32 -13.11
C SER A 91 -6.76 -0.82 -14.06
N GLU A 92 -5.52 -0.87 -14.54
CA GLU A 92 -5.04 -2.00 -15.36
C GLU A 92 -4.99 -3.29 -14.55
N MET A 93 -4.46 -3.24 -13.32
CA MET A 93 -4.40 -4.41 -12.43
C MET A 93 -5.79 -4.98 -12.13
N LEU A 94 -6.78 -4.11 -11.87
CA LEU A 94 -8.16 -4.54 -11.65
C LEU A 94 -8.76 -5.22 -12.89
N ARG A 95 -8.47 -4.71 -14.09
CA ARG A 95 -8.92 -5.34 -15.33
C ARG A 95 -8.25 -6.69 -15.56
N ASP A 96 -6.97 -6.81 -15.22
CA ASP A 96 -6.22 -8.07 -15.33
C ASP A 96 -6.82 -9.19 -14.46
N VAL A 97 -7.26 -8.86 -13.24
CA VAL A 97 -7.95 -9.81 -12.35
C VAL A 97 -9.46 -9.93 -12.62
N GLY A 98 -9.97 -9.28 -13.67
CA GLY A 98 -11.39 -9.32 -14.04
C GLY A 98 -12.34 -8.57 -13.10
N LEU A 99 -11.83 -7.67 -12.25
CA LEU A 99 -12.64 -6.87 -11.34
C LEU A 99 -13.14 -5.60 -12.03
N GLY A 100 -14.45 -5.54 -12.26
CA GLY A 100 -15.12 -4.38 -12.83
C GLY A 100 -15.29 -3.24 -11.82
N PRO A 101 -15.43 -1.98 -12.29
CA PRO A 101 -15.67 -0.82 -11.42
C PRO A 101 -16.90 -0.95 -10.50
N MET A 102 -17.92 -1.70 -10.94
CA MET A 102 -19.11 -2.00 -10.13
C MET A 102 -18.80 -2.88 -8.91
N GLU A 103 -17.97 -3.91 -9.08
CA GLU A 103 -17.59 -4.84 -8.01
C GLU A 103 -16.72 -4.12 -6.97
N LEU A 104 -15.82 -3.25 -7.44
CA LEU A 104 -15.03 -2.37 -6.58
C LEU A 104 -15.93 -1.44 -5.74
N GLY A 105 -16.98 -0.88 -6.34
CA GLY A 105 -17.96 -0.04 -5.65
C GLY A 105 -18.70 -0.75 -4.50
N LEU A 106 -18.87 -2.08 -4.57
CA LEU A 106 -19.47 -2.86 -3.49
C LEU A 106 -18.50 -3.06 -2.31
N TRP A 107 -17.20 -3.13 -2.58
CA TRP A 107 -16.15 -3.18 -1.56
C TRP A 107 -15.98 -1.84 -0.84
N PHE A 108 -15.95 -0.72 -1.56
CA PHE A 108 -15.85 0.62 -0.96
C PHE A 108 -17.11 1.03 -0.18
N ARG A 109 -18.29 0.48 -0.51
CA ARG A 109 -19.53 0.73 0.24
C ARG A 109 -19.59 0.04 1.61
N ARG A 110 -18.62 -0.81 1.96
CA ARG A 110 -18.53 -1.42 3.29
C ARG A 110 -17.64 -0.62 4.23
N ARG A 111 -18.13 0.53 4.69
CA ARG A 111 -17.69 1.09 5.98
C ARG A 111 -18.88 1.04 6.95
N PRO A 112 -18.95 0.04 7.85
CA PRO A 112 -19.90 0.08 8.95
C PRO A 112 -19.60 1.34 9.79
N GLY A 113 -20.51 2.32 9.78
CA GLY A 113 -20.41 3.55 10.59
C GLY A 113 -20.27 4.88 9.84
N GLU A 114 -20.18 4.90 8.50
CA GLU A 114 -20.07 6.17 7.75
C GLU A 114 -21.42 6.81 7.38
N ASN A 115 -22.52 6.07 7.53
CA ASN A 115 -23.90 6.55 7.37
C ASN A 115 -24.75 6.23 8.62
N ASP A 116 -24.25 6.52 9.82
CA ASP A 116 -25.10 6.50 11.01
C ASP A 116 -25.66 7.91 11.27
N PRO A 117 -26.88 8.24 10.80
CA PRO A 117 -27.49 9.55 11.04
C PRO A 117 -27.82 9.80 12.53
N ASP A 118 -27.55 8.87 13.44
CA ASP A 118 -28.07 8.92 14.82
C ASP A 118 -27.19 9.70 15.82
N LYS A 119 -25.92 10.02 15.48
CA LYS A 119 -25.06 10.83 16.39
C LYS A 119 -25.22 12.35 16.25
N SER A 120 -25.69 12.83 15.09
CA SER A 120 -25.90 14.27 14.85
C SER A 120 -27.18 14.80 15.50
N ILE A 121 -28.20 13.96 15.68
CA ILE A 121 -29.49 14.38 16.23
C ILE A 121 -29.46 14.38 17.76
N GLN A 122 -28.80 13.39 18.38
CA GLN A 122 -28.70 13.31 19.85
C GLN A 122 -27.87 14.45 20.46
N SER A 123 -26.82 14.90 19.78
CA SER A 123 -25.99 16.04 20.22
C SER A 123 -26.72 17.38 20.08
N ALA A 124 -27.54 17.56 19.05
CA ALA A 124 -28.37 18.75 18.86
C ALA A 124 -29.56 18.84 19.83
N ILE A 125 -30.10 17.69 20.27
CA ILE A 125 -31.16 17.62 21.29
C ILE A 125 -30.58 17.85 22.69
N ALA A 126 -29.42 17.27 23.01
CA ALA A 126 -28.76 17.46 24.30
C ALA A 126 -28.36 18.94 24.54
N ALA A 127 -27.86 19.63 23.52
CA ALA A 127 -27.49 21.06 23.61
C ALA A 127 -28.69 22.02 23.73
N ARG A 128 -29.92 21.55 23.54
CA ARG A 128 -31.16 22.33 23.69
C ARG A 128 -31.88 22.11 25.02
N SER A 129 -31.39 21.20 25.87
CA SER A 129 -32.04 20.79 27.12
C SER A 129 -31.33 21.19 28.40
N GLU A 130 -30.26 21.99 28.34
CA GLU A 130 -29.71 22.65 29.53
C GLU A 130 -30.35 24.04 29.72
N PRO A 131 -30.94 24.33 30.91
CA PRO A 131 -31.59 25.61 31.23
C PRO A 131 -30.60 26.73 31.56
#